data_AF-A0A813UVK2-F1
#
_entry.id   AF-A0A813UVK2-F1
#
_cell.length_a   1.000
_cell.length_b   1.000
_cell.length_c   1.000
_cell.angle_alpha   90.00
_cell.angle_beta   90.00
_cell.angle_gamma   90.00
#
_symmetry.space_group_name_H-M   'P 1'
#
loop_
_entity.id
_entity.type
_entity.pdbx_description
1 polymer ?
#
loop_
_entity_poly.entity_id
_entity_poly.type
_entity_poly.pdbx_seq_one_letter_code
_entity_poly.pdbx_strand_id
1 'polypeptide(L)'
;MTIIRDPVDQLLSTINYFNDLSRQKQFIFENIKNEELIIELGSNKTKFWENYCRLRNSVSYDLGYVKCAESYKGSKEELLRRIQNDFDIVLVREFFNEGLILLKKLLNLNYEDIVCLAVNQSIRKTNQNELNWAKSVIENVSNADLIIYNFYLEKYKKLAIIFKNEVDKLKKMNEKYTEKCTDGRTIRNFYDKVEYNSFVLKKNLPQDLNLTCSLLVSNEVEISRYIDKELNF
;
A
#
# COMPACT_ATOMS: atom_id res chain seq x y z
N MET A 1 -5.58 -3.65 -12.48
CA MET A 1 -5.89 -3.37 -11.05
C MET A 1 -4.80 -2.51 -10.44
N THR A 2 -5.14 -1.61 -9.51
CA THR A 2 -4.18 -0.91 -8.65
C THR A 2 -4.73 -0.75 -7.22
N ILE A 3 -3.90 -0.30 -6.28
CA ILE A 3 -4.28 0.04 -4.90
C ILE A 3 -3.77 1.44 -4.55
N ILE A 4 -4.63 2.22 -3.91
CA ILE A 4 -4.32 3.56 -3.40
C ILE A 4 -4.48 3.60 -1.88
N ARG A 5 -3.90 4.64 -1.28
CA ARG A 5 -3.88 4.87 0.16
C ARG A 5 -4.17 6.33 0.45
N ASP A 6 -4.64 6.62 1.67
CA ASP A 6 -4.68 7.98 2.19
C ASP A 6 -3.34 8.72 1.95
N PRO A 7 -3.34 9.88 1.29
CA PRO A 7 -2.09 10.56 0.90
C PRO A 7 -1.22 11.01 2.08
N VAL A 8 -1.80 11.36 3.24
CA VAL A 8 -1.04 11.75 4.45
C VAL A 8 -0.26 10.54 4.96
N ASP A 9 -0.97 9.43 5.06
CA ASP A 9 -0.46 8.15 5.49
C ASP A 9 0.60 7.60 4.53
N GLN A 10 0.41 7.79 3.22
CA GLN A 10 1.36 7.42 2.17
C GLN A 10 2.65 8.25 2.25
N LEU A 11 2.57 9.56 2.47
CA LEU A 11 3.73 10.44 2.63
C LEU A 11 4.58 10.00 3.83
N LEU A 12 3.95 9.79 4.98
CA LEU A 12 4.64 9.35 6.19
C LEU A 12 5.25 7.96 6.03
N SER A 13 4.53 7.05 5.38
CA SER A 13 5.05 5.71 5.06
C SER A 13 6.29 5.79 4.19
N THR A 14 6.28 6.65 3.16
CA THR A 14 7.41 6.84 2.23
C THR A 14 8.64 7.35 2.97
N ILE A 15 8.49 8.43 3.76
CA ILE A 15 9.60 9.01 4.54
C ILE A 15 10.16 7.99 5.54
N ASN A 16 9.30 7.17 6.15
CA ASN A 16 9.72 6.21 7.17
C ASN A 16 10.32 4.92 6.61
N TYR A 17 9.89 4.50 5.42
CA TYR A 17 10.33 3.27 4.78
C TYR A 17 11.73 3.43 4.15
N PHE A 18 11.96 4.52 3.44
CA PHE A 18 13.25 4.79 2.80
C PHE A 18 14.22 5.41 3.80
N ASN A 19 15.30 4.70 4.12
CA ASN A 19 16.25 5.08 5.16
C ASN A 19 16.94 6.43 4.87
N ASP A 20 17.24 6.71 3.61
CA ASP A 20 17.76 7.97 3.11
C ASP A 20 16.82 9.16 3.37
N LEU A 21 15.51 8.98 3.18
CA LEU A 21 14.51 9.98 3.53
C LEU A 21 14.33 10.09 5.05
N SER A 22 14.28 8.95 5.75
CA SER A 22 14.13 8.88 7.21
C SER A 22 15.27 9.61 7.94
N ARG A 23 16.49 9.55 7.41
CA ARG A 23 17.67 10.29 7.93
C ARG A 23 17.61 11.79 7.65
N GLN A 24 16.84 12.21 6.66
CA GLN A 24 16.73 13.61 6.22
C GLN A 24 15.36 14.22 6.55
N LYS A 25 14.65 13.64 7.51
CA LYS A 25 13.31 14.10 7.92
C LYS A 25 13.22 15.60 8.17
N GLN A 26 14.15 16.16 8.93
CA GLN A 26 14.13 17.59 9.25
C GLN A 26 14.20 18.44 7.97
N PHE A 27 15.14 18.12 7.09
CA PHE A 27 15.28 18.78 5.80
C PHE A 27 14.01 18.65 4.97
N ILE A 28 13.42 17.44 4.88
CA ILE A 28 12.17 17.21 4.15
C ILE A 28 11.04 18.04 4.76
N PHE A 29 10.92 18.08 6.09
CA PHE A 29 9.84 18.78 6.77
C PHE A 29 9.84 20.28 6.49
N GLU A 30 11.03 20.86 6.34
CA GLU A 30 11.23 22.28 6.01
C GLU A 30 11.04 22.57 4.52
N ASN A 31 11.40 21.63 3.64
CA ASN A 31 11.59 21.91 2.21
C ASN A 31 10.57 21.26 1.26
N ILE A 32 9.72 20.32 1.71
CA ILE A 32 8.83 19.55 0.81
C ILE A 32 7.86 20.40 -0.03
N LYS A 33 7.53 21.61 0.43
CA LYS A 33 6.65 22.55 -0.28
C LYS A 33 7.35 23.21 -1.48
N ASN A 34 8.68 23.25 -1.49
CA ASN A 34 9.46 23.78 -2.61
C ASN A 34 9.53 22.72 -3.72
N GLU A 35 8.58 22.78 -4.67
CA GLU A 35 8.47 21.83 -5.78
C GLU A 35 9.77 21.74 -6.60
N GLU A 36 10.37 22.88 -6.96
CA GLU A 36 11.60 22.94 -7.76
C GLU A 36 12.78 22.24 -7.07
N LEU A 37 12.96 22.51 -5.77
CA LEU A 37 14.03 21.87 -4.99
C LEU A 37 13.83 20.35 -4.92
N ILE A 38 12.61 19.87 -4.68
CA ILE A 38 12.37 18.42 -4.60
C ILE A 38 12.55 17.75 -5.97
N ILE A 39 12.18 18.42 -7.07
CA ILE A 39 12.45 17.95 -8.44
C ILE A 39 13.95 17.87 -8.71
N GLU A 40 14.72 18.91 -8.33
CA GLU A 40 16.17 18.95 -8.49
C GLU A 40 16.84 17.79 -7.74
N LEU A 41 16.46 17.59 -6.47
CA LEU A 41 16.96 16.49 -5.65
C LEU A 41 16.59 15.14 -6.26
N GLY A 42 15.36 14.97 -6.76
CA GLY A 42 14.90 13.72 -7.39
C GLY A 42 15.54 13.41 -8.74
N SER A 43 16.03 14.43 -9.46
CA SER A 43 16.64 14.29 -10.79
C SER A 43 18.10 13.82 -10.74
N ASN A 44 18.71 13.79 -9.56
CA ASN A 44 20.06 13.28 -9.38
C ASN A 44 20.05 11.73 -9.53
N LYS A 45 20.76 11.20 -10.54
CA LYS A 45 20.60 9.80 -11.00
C LYS A 45 21.11 8.70 -10.06
N THR A 46 21.38 8.98 -8.79
CA THR A 46 21.70 7.90 -7.83
C THR A 46 20.43 7.37 -7.17
N LYS A 47 20.40 6.07 -6.82
CA LYS A 47 19.23 5.42 -6.18
C LYS A 47 18.74 6.13 -4.90
N PHE A 48 19.63 6.85 -4.23
CA PHE A 48 19.33 7.63 -3.03
C PHE A 48 18.37 8.79 -3.31
N TRP A 49 18.48 9.37 -4.49
CA TRP A 49 17.77 10.58 -4.87
C TRP A 49 16.44 10.28 -5.55
N GLU A 50 16.30 9.12 -6.21
CA GLU A 50 15.04 8.66 -6.81
C GLU A 50 13.86 8.63 -5.81
N ASN A 51 14.14 8.38 -4.52
CA ASN A 51 13.10 8.37 -3.48
C ASN A 51 12.47 9.75 -3.25
N TYR A 52 13.15 10.85 -3.59
CA TYR A 52 12.57 12.19 -3.51
C TYR A 52 11.41 12.38 -4.49
N CYS A 53 11.42 11.67 -5.62
CA CYS A 53 10.31 11.68 -6.57
C CYS A 53 9.00 11.21 -5.93
N ARG A 54 9.08 10.35 -4.89
CA ARG A 54 7.94 9.76 -4.18
C ARG A 54 7.41 10.63 -3.04
N LEU A 55 8.08 11.75 -2.72
CA LEU A 55 7.65 12.67 -1.66
C LEU A 55 6.43 13.52 -2.05
N ARG A 56 6.17 13.69 -3.35
CA ARG A 56 5.05 14.46 -3.88
C ARG A 56 4.28 13.58 -4.86
N ASN A 57 2.94 13.53 -4.75
CA ASN A 57 2.08 12.73 -5.63
C ASN A 57 2.58 11.27 -5.80
N SER A 58 2.97 10.62 -4.70
CA SER A 58 3.61 9.29 -4.68
C SER A 58 2.89 8.26 -5.54
N VAL A 59 1.56 8.12 -5.38
CA VAL A 59 0.77 7.13 -6.11
C VAL A 59 0.68 7.53 -7.59
N SER A 60 0.38 8.79 -7.88
CA SER A 60 0.29 9.29 -9.24
C SER A 60 1.63 9.26 -9.99
N TYR A 61 2.76 9.36 -9.28
CA TYR A 61 4.09 9.18 -9.83
C TYR A 61 4.32 7.72 -10.25
N ASP A 62 3.99 6.77 -9.36
CA ASP A 62 4.08 5.33 -9.66
C ASP A 62 3.17 4.91 -10.83
N LEU A 63 2.01 5.54 -10.97
CA LEU A 63 1.07 5.28 -12.07
C LEU A 63 1.40 6.07 -13.35
N GLY A 64 2.43 6.92 -13.35
CA GLY A 64 2.85 7.70 -14.52
C GLY A 64 1.91 8.86 -14.89
N TYR A 65 1.11 9.36 -13.95
CA TYR A 65 0.25 10.53 -14.15
C TYR A 65 0.96 11.86 -13.94
N VAL A 66 2.03 11.86 -13.14
CA VAL A 66 2.93 13.00 -12.94
C VAL A 66 4.38 12.55 -13.11
N LYS A 67 5.28 13.49 -13.41
CA LYS A 67 6.72 13.23 -13.37
C LYS A 67 7.25 13.32 -11.94
N CYS A 68 8.52 13.00 -11.77
CA CYS A 68 9.23 13.04 -10.49
C CYS A 68 8.90 14.33 -9.71
N ALA A 69 8.27 14.17 -8.55
CA ALA A 69 7.93 15.24 -7.61
C ALA A 69 7.03 16.38 -8.14
N GLU A 70 6.56 16.33 -9.39
CA GLU A 70 5.77 17.39 -10.00
C GLU A 70 4.34 17.41 -9.45
N SER A 71 3.77 18.62 -9.33
CA SER A 71 2.33 18.76 -9.11
C SER A 71 1.58 18.48 -10.41
N TYR A 72 0.43 17.82 -10.30
CA TYR A 72 -0.43 17.61 -11.46
C TYR A 72 -1.04 18.94 -11.93
N LYS A 73 -0.95 19.23 -13.23
CA LYS A 73 -1.41 20.50 -13.83
C LYS A 73 -2.70 20.36 -14.66
N GLY A 74 -3.19 19.13 -14.87
CA GLY A 74 -4.40 18.86 -15.65
C GLY A 74 -5.69 19.03 -14.84
N SER A 75 -6.83 18.73 -15.46
CA SER A 75 -8.13 18.79 -14.79
C SER A 75 -8.40 17.54 -13.94
N LYS A 76 -9.26 17.70 -12.92
CA LYS A 76 -9.74 16.59 -12.08
C LYS A 76 -10.46 15.53 -12.92
N GLU A 77 -11.31 15.97 -13.85
CA GLU A 77 -12.14 15.11 -14.69
C GLU A 77 -11.26 14.26 -15.62
N GLU A 78 -10.21 14.85 -16.18
CA GLU A 78 -9.22 14.14 -16.99
C GLU A 78 -8.48 13.09 -16.17
N LEU A 79 -8.00 13.44 -14.96
CA LEU A 79 -7.27 12.50 -14.11
C LEU A 79 -8.14 11.30 -13.72
N LEU A 80 -9.39 11.57 -13.33
CA LEU A 80 -10.35 10.52 -12.98
C LEU A 80 -10.72 9.64 -14.19
N ARG A 81 -10.85 10.24 -15.38
CA ARG A 81 -11.09 9.48 -16.62
C ARG A 81 -9.90 8.58 -16.95
N ARG A 82 -8.67 9.09 -16.81
CA ARG A 82 -7.44 8.30 -17.05
C ARG A 82 -7.39 7.07 -16.15
N ILE A 83 -7.47 7.26 -14.83
CA ILE A 83 -7.40 6.13 -13.90
C ILE A 83 -8.54 5.12 -14.06
N GLN A 84 -9.74 5.56 -14.45
CA GLN A 84 -10.86 4.68 -14.74
C GLN A 84 -10.67 3.87 -16.03
N ASN A 85 -9.95 4.41 -17.01
CA ASN A 85 -9.62 3.71 -18.24
C ASN A 85 -8.44 2.75 -18.06
N ASP A 86 -7.47 3.11 -17.22
CA ASP A 86 -6.23 2.35 -17.03
C ASP A 86 -6.43 1.14 -16.10
N PHE A 87 -7.46 1.17 -15.22
CA PHE A 87 -7.70 0.13 -14.23
C PHE A 87 -9.17 -0.24 -14.08
N ASP A 88 -9.50 -1.53 -14.27
CA ASP A 88 -10.84 -2.06 -14.02
C ASP A 88 -11.27 -1.96 -12.54
N ILE A 89 -10.29 -2.00 -11.64
CA ILE A 89 -10.50 -1.91 -10.20
C ILE A 89 -9.35 -1.16 -9.53
N VAL A 90 -9.73 -0.22 -8.66
CA VAL A 90 -8.84 0.58 -7.81
C VAL A 90 -9.21 0.31 -6.36
N LEU A 91 -8.36 -0.44 -5.66
CA LEU A 91 -8.54 -0.76 -4.24
C LEU A 91 -8.18 0.45 -3.37
N VAL A 92 -8.89 0.66 -2.27
CA VAL A 92 -8.53 1.65 -1.24
C VAL A 92 -8.04 0.91 -0.01
N ARG A 93 -6.80 1.18 0.43
CA ARG A 93 -6.14 0.44 1.52
C ARG A 93 -6.96 0.44 2.81
N GLU A 94 -7.60 1.55 3.15
CA GLU A 94 -8.43 1.70 4.36
C GLU A 94 -9.73 0.87 4.29
N PHE A 95 -10.12 0.44 3.09
CA PHE A 95 -11.27 -0.41 2.78
C PHE A 95 -10.84 -1.68 2.03
N PHE A 96 -9.68 -2.22 2.42
CA PHE A 96 -9.06 -3.34 1.70
C PHE A 96 -9.98 -4.56 1.61
N ASN A 97 -10.70 -4.88 2.68
CA ASN A 97 -11.63 -6.02 2.69
C ASN A 97 -12.81 -5.80 1.71
N GLU A 98 -13.40 -4.60 1.69
CA GLU A 98 -14.44 -4.23 0.73
C GLU A 98 -13.90 -4.33 -0.70
N GLY A 99 -12.65 -3.95 -0.90
CA GLY A 99 -11.93 -4.09 -2.16
C GLY A 99 -11.75 -5.55 -2.58
N LEU A 100 -11.42 -6.45 -1.66
CA LEU A 100 -11.35 -7.88 -1.92
C LEU A 100 -12.72 -8.48 -2.26
N ILE A 101 -13.80 -8.00 -1.63
CA ILE A 101 -15.16 -8.40 -2.01
C ILE A 101 -15.50 -7.96 -3.43
N LEU A 102 -15.11 -6.75 -3.84
CA LEU A 102 -15.25 -6.31 -5.24
C LEU A 102 -14.45 -7.20 -6.19
N LEU A 103 -13.16 -7.44 -5.88
CA LEU A 103 -12.28 -8.26 -6.70
C LEU A 103 -12.85 -9.68 -6.88
N LYS A 104 -13.34 -10.27 -5.79
CA LYS A 104 -14.01 -11.57 -5.80
C LYS A 104 -15.18 -11.59 -6.76
N LYS A 105 -16.05 -10.57 -6.73
CA LYS A 105 -17.22 -10.49 -7.63
C LYS A 105 -16.79 -10.29 -9.08
N LEU A 106 -15.79 -9.44 -9.33
CA LEU A 106 -15.29 -9.12 -10.66
C LEU A 106 -14.68 -10.36 -11.35
N LEU A 107 -13.90 -11.14 -10.60
CA LEU A 107 -13.18 -12.30 -11.11
C LEU A 107 -13.91 -13.64 -10.85
N ASN A 108 -15.15 -13.59 -10.35
CA ASN A 108 -15.95 -14.77 -9.98
C ASN A 108 -15.20 -15.77 -9.05
N LEU A 109 -14.49 -15.25 -8.07
CA LEU A 109 -13.72 -16.04 -7.09
C LEU A 109 -14.59 -16.52 -5.93
N ASN A 110 -14.09 -17.50 -5.19
CA ASN A 110 -14.65 -17.95 -3.91
C ASN A 110 -14.09 -17.12 -2.74
N TYR A 111 -14.59 -17.37 -1.53
CA TYR A 111 -14.10 -16.66 -0.34
C TYR A 111 -12.69 -17.11 0.04
N GLU A 112 -12.39 -18.38 -0.19
CA GLU A 112 -11.10 -19.02 0.05
C GLU A 112 -9.99 -18.36 -0.78
N ASP A 113 -10.29 -17.93 -2.02
CA ASP A 113 -9.33 -17.32 -2.94
C ASP A 113 -8.93 -15.89 -2.54
N ILE A 114 -9.75 -15.23 -1.73
CA ILE A 114 -9.52 -13.86 -1.26
C ILE A 114 -9.16 -13.78 0.22
N VAL A 115 -8.88 -14.92 0.86
CA VAL A 115 -8.34 -14.93 2.22
C VAL A 115 -6.98 -14.22 2.20
N CYS A 116 -6.82 -13.25 3.09
CA CYS A 116 -5.59 -12.48 3.19
C CYS A 116 -5.21 -12.31 4.65
N LEU A 117 -3.97 -12.66 4.98
CA LEU A 117 -3.39 -12.38 6.29
C LEU A 117 -2.57 -11.11 6.18
N ALA A 118 -2.68 -10.24 7.19
CA ALA A 118 -1.92 -9.00 7.22
C ALA A 118 -0.47 -9.27 7.62
N VAL A 119 0.33 -9.64 6.61
CA VAL A 119 1.79 -9.69 6.63
C VAL A 119 2.37 -8.28 6.45
N ASN A 120 3.64 -8.05 6.79
CA ASN A 120 4.34 -6.78 6.61
C ASN A 120 3.73 -5.57 7.36
N GLN A 121 3.15 -5.80 8.53
CA GLN A 121 2.65 -4.67 9.33
C GLN A 121 3.82 -3.92 9.97
N SER A 122 4.00 -2.64 9.61
CA SER A 122 4.99 -1.77 10.24
C SER A 122 4.79 -1.73 11.76
N ILE A 123 5.87 -1.91 12.51
CA ILE A 123 5.88 -1.80 13.98
C ILE A 123 6.02 -0.34 14.41
N ARG A 124 6.53 0.52 13.52
CA ARG A 124 6.72 1.94 13.78
C ARG A 124 5.37 2.63 13.91
N LYS A 125 5.13 3.21 15.09
CA LYS A 125 4.02 4.15 15.31
C LYS A 125 4.40 5.52 14.77
N THR A 126 3.52 6.09 13.96
CA THR A 126 3.59 7.50 13.56
C THR A 126 3.43 8.39 14.78
N ASN A 127 4.34 9.34 14.98
CA ASN A 127 4.20 10.34 16.03
C ASN A 127 3.08 11.33 15.66
N GLN A 128 2.27 11.77 16.63
CA GLN A 128 1.23 12.79 16.44
C GLN A 128 1.78 14.08 15.80
N ASN A 129 3.00 14.48 16.12
CA ASN A 129 3.64 15.66 15.51
C ASN A 129 3.89 15.45 14.01
N GLU A 130 4.36 14.26 13.61
CA GLU A 130 4.56 13.93 12.20
C GLU A 130 3.22 13.88 11.45
N LEU A 131 2.18 13.34 12.08
CA LEU A 131 0.83 13.31 11.51
C LEU A 131 0.28 14.73 11.29
N ASN A 132 0.43 15.61 12.28
CA ASN A 132 -0.02 16.99 12.18
C ASN A 132 0.76 17.74 11.09
N TRP A 133 2.08 17.54 11.03
CA TRP A 133 2.92 18.10 9.96
C TRP A 133 2.46 17.61 8.58
N ALA A 134 2.28 16.30 8.39
CA ALA A 134 1.90 15.74 7.10
C ALA A 134 0.53 16.26 6.64
N LYS A 135 -0.46 16.34 7.55
CA LYS A 135 -1.76 16.98 7.26
C LYS A 135 -1.63 18.44 6.83
N SER A 136 -0.69 19.19 7.43
CA SER A 136 -0.49 20.61 7.13
C SER A 136 0.14 20.87 5.75
N VAL A 137 0.78 19.85 5.15
CA VAL A 137 1.47 19.99 3.87
C VAL A 137 0.77 19.25 2.72
N ILE A 138 -0.07 18.26 3.00
CA ILE A 138 -0.54 17.29 1.99
C ILE A 138 -1.23 17.93 0.78
N GLU A 139 -2.04 18.97 1.00
CA GLU A 139 -2.73 19.70 -0.08
C GLU A 139 -1.77 20.37 -1.06
N ASN A 140 -0.58 20.74 -0.61
CA ASN A 140 0.45 21.39 -1.43
C ASN A 140 1.37 20.39 -2.15
N VAL A 141 1.44 19.15 -1.67
CA VAL A 141 2.45 18.16 -2.12
C VAL A 141 1.82 17.00 -2.91
N SER A 142 0.53 16.72 -2.72
CA SER A 142 -0.11 15.52 -3.28
C SER A 142 -1.48 15.81 -3.90
N ASN A 143 -1.57 16.84 -4.75
CA ASN A 143 -2.83 17.29 -5.35
C ASN A 143 -3.51 16.21 -6.22
N ALA A 144 -2.75 15.46 -7.01
CA ALA A 144 -3.26 14.38 -7.87
C ALA A 144 -3.80 13.22 -7.03
N ASP A 145 -3.01 12.79 -6.03
CA ASP A 145 -3.37 11.69 -5.15
C ASP A 145 -4.59 12.03 -4.30
N LEU A 146 -4.73 13.29 -3.85
CA LEU A 146 -5.94 13.76 -3.15
C LEU A 146 -7.18 13.70 -4.04
N ILE A 147 -7.07 14.10 -5.32
CA ILE A 147 -8.17 14.00 -6.27
C ILE A 147 -8.64 12.54 -6.40
N ILE A 148 -7.69 11.63 -6.63
CA ILE A 148 -7.97 10.20 -6.84
C ILE A 148 -8.55 9.59 -5.56
N TYR A 149 -7.86 9.77 -4.43
CA TYR A 149 -8.23 9.19 -3.15
C TYR A 149 -9.61 9.64 -2.70
N ASN A 150 -9.91 10.95 -2.73
CA ASN A 150 -11.21 11.45 -2.29
C ASN A 150 -12.36 10.92 -3.14
N PHE A 151 -12.15 10.77 -4.45
CA PHE A 151 -13.17 10.21 -5.34
C PHE A 151 -13.49 8.75 -5.00
N TYR A 152 -12.47 7.91 -4.81
CA TYR A 152 -12.67 6.50 -4.46
C TYR A 152 -13.13 6.31 -3.02
N LEU A 153 -12.65 7.13 -2.07
CA LEU A 153 -13.07 7.11 -0.68
C LEU A 153 -14.59 7.21 -0.54
N GLU A 154 -15.22 8.14 -1.26
CA GLU A 154 -16.69 8.32 -1.22
C GLU A 154 -17.44 7.12 -1.80
N LYS A 155 -16.88 6.44 -2.82
CA LYS A 155 -17.44 5.18 -3.32
C LYS A 155 -17.33 4.08 -2.27
N TYR A 156 -16.15 3.92 -1.68
CA TYR A 156 -15.88 2.87 -0.70
C TYR A 156 -16.66 3.03 0.60
N LYS A 157 -16.92 4.25 1.07
CA LYS A 157 -17.83 4.50 2.19
C LYS A 157 -19.24 3.92 1.96
N LYS A 158 -19.76 4.03 0.72
CA LYS A 158 -21.05 3.43 0.35
C LYS A 158 -20.96 1.91 0.28
N LEU A 159 -19.89 1.39 -0.32
CA LEU A 159 -19.66 -0.06 -0.42
C LEU A 159 -19.48 -0.72 0.95
N ALA A 160 -18.87 -0.06 1.91
CA ALA A 160 -18.71 -0.57 3.28
C ALA A 160 -20.07 -0.88 3.95
N ILE A 161 -21.10 -0.07 3.64
CA ILE A 161 -22.46 -0.32 4.12
C ILE A 161 -23.06 -1.53 3.39
N ILE A 162 -22.94 -1.59 2.07
CA ILE A 162 -23.52 -2.63 1.22
C ILE A 162 -22.89 -4.01 1.49
N PHE A 163 -21.56 -4.05 1.62
CA PHE A 163 -20.79 -5.29 1.77
C PHE A 163 -20.55 -5.70 3.22
N LYS A 164 -21.16 -5.04 4.20
CA LYS A 164 -20.95 -5.32 5.63
C LYS A 164 -20.94 -6.82 5.95
N ASN A 165 -21.97 -7.55 5.53
CA ASN A 165 -22.10 -8.99 5.81
C ASN A 165 -21.04 -9.83 5.10
N GLU A 166 -20.65 -9.46 3.87
CA GLU A 166 -19.63 -10.17 3.10
C GLU A 166 -18.23 -9.92 3.69
N VAL A 167 -17.96 -8.69 4.13
CA VAL A 167 -16.75 -8.32 4.86
C VAL A 167 -16.66 -9.06 6.18
N ASP A 168 -17.77 -9.16 6.94
CA ASP A 168 -17.79 -9.93 8.20
C ASP A 168 -17.53 -11.42 7.95
N LYS A 169 -18.05 -11.97 6.85
CA LYS A 169 -17.74 -13.35 6.44
C LYS A 169 -16.26 -13.51 6.07
N LEU A 170 -15.69 -12.58 5.32
CA LEU A 170 -14.28 -12.60 4.94
C LEU A 170 -13.37 -12.50 6.17
N LYS A 171 -13.69 -11.63 7.14
CA LYS A 171 -12.94 -11.51 8.40
C LYS A 171 -12.91 -12.83 9.18
N LYS A 172 -14.07 -13.49 9.32
CA LYS A 172 -14.15 -14.83 9.95
C LYS A 172 -13.33 -15.88 9.21
N MET A 173 -13.27 -15.81 7.88
CA MET A 173 -12.41 -16.69 7.08
C MET A 173 -10.93 -16.40 7.35
N ASN A 174 -10.53 -15.13 7.37
CA ASN A 174 -9.15 -14.72 7.69
C ASN A 174 -8.75 -15.19 9.10
N GLU A 175 -9.63 -15.07 10.09
CA GLU A 175 -9.40 -15.57 11.46
C GLU A 175 -9.20 -17.09 11.47
N LYS A 176 -10.10 -17.84 10.84
CA LYS A 176 -10.00 -19.30 10.70
C LYS A 176 -8.68 -19.72 10.06
N TYR A 177 -8.24 -19.06 8.99
CA TYR A 177 -6.96 -19.38 8.35
C TYR A 177 -5.77 -18.93 9.20
N THR A 178 -5.89 -17.85 9.96
CA THR A 178 -4.86 -17.44 10.93
C THR A 178 -4.64 -18.54 11.97
N GLU A 179 -5.70 -19.07 12.57
CA GLU A 179 -5.61 -20.13 13.60
C GLU A 179 -5.06 -21.46 13.04
N LYS A 180 -5.46 -21.78 11.80
CA LYS A 180 -5.00 -22.99 11.11
C LYS A 180 -3.53 -22.91 10.71
N CYS A 181 -3.12 -21.78 10.14
CA CYS A 181 -1.83 -21.65 9.46
C CYS A 181 -0.72 -21.10 10.34
N THR A 182 -1.05 -20.42 11.44
CA THR A 182 -0.04 -19.65 12.19
C THR A 182 0.10 -20.09 13.64
N ASP A 183 1.28 -19.90 14.21
CA ASP A 183 1.63 -20.13 15.62
C ASP A 183 2.08 -18.81 16.27
N GLY A 184 1.28 -17.77 16.03
CA GLY A 184 1.52 -16.42 16.54
C GLY A 184 2.30 -15.51 15.59
N ARG A 185 2.77 -14.39 16.14
CA ARG A 185 3.46 -13.31 15.43
C ARG A 185 4.95 -13.34 15.70
N THR A 186 5.74 -12.83 14.76
CA THR A 186 7.18 -12.63 14.92
C THR A 186 7.61 -11.34 14.24
N ILE A 187 8.69 -10.74 14.72
CA ILE A 187 9.31 -9.58 14.09
C ILE A 187 10.32 -10.10 13.07
N ARG A 188 10.20 -9.63 11.84
CA ARG A 188 11.16 -9.89 10.76
C ARG A 188 11.70 -8.56 10.23
N ASN A 189 12.81 -8.64 9.50
CA ASN A 189 13.44 -7.49 8.89
C ASN A 189 13.42 -7.61 7.36
N PHE A 190 13.03 -6.54 6.68
CA PHE A 190 13.41 -6.36 5.28
C PHE A 190 14.87 -5.94 5.22
N TYR A 191 15.68 -6.71 4.49
CA TYR A 191 17.10 -6.42 4.24
C TYR A 191 17.89 -6.05 5.52
N ASP A 192 17.56 -6.70 6.65
CA ASP A 192 18.11 -6.48 7.99
C ASP A 192 17.95 -5.06 8.57
N LYS A 193 17.02 -4.25 8.03
CA LYS A 193 16.95 -2.81 8.33
C LYS A 193 15.57 -2.26 8.65
N VAL A 194 14.50 -2.88 8.13
CA VAL A 194 13.12 -2.42 8.38
C VAL A 194 12.32 -3.51 9.05
N GLU A 195 12.03 -3.32 10.34
CA GLU A 195 11.24 -4.24 11.15
C GLU A 195 9.76 -4.23 10.75
N TYR A 196 9.20 -5.42 10.63
CA TYR A 196 7.77 -5.63 10.39
C TYR A 196 7.25 -6.85 11.16
N ASN A 197 5.97 -6.79 11.53
CA ASN A 197 5.25 -7.92 12.09
C ASN A 197 4.86 -8.89 10.98
N SER A 198 5.32 -10.13 11.13
CA SER A 198 4.99 -11.28 10.30
C SER A 198 4.31 -12.38 11.13
N PHE A 199 3.97 -13.49 10.49
CA PHE A 199 3.45 -14.69 11.13
C PHE A 199 4.53 -15.77 11.23
N VAL A 200 4.42 -16.58 12.30
CA VAL A 200 5.15 -17.85 12.39
C VAL A 200 4.26 -18.92 11.75
N LEU A 201 4.77 -19.63 10.74
CA LEU A 201 4.07 -20.75 10.14
C LEU A 201 3.92 -21.87 11.18
N LYS A 202 2.72 -22.42 11.33
CA LYS A 202 2.44 -23.52 12.24
C LYS A 202 3.18 -24.78 11.79
N LYS A 203 3.73 -25.53 12.74
CA LYS A 203 4.40 -26.81 12.48
C LYS A 203 3.37 -27.93 12.27
N ASN A 204 3.77 -28.98 11.55
CA ASN A 204 2.98 -30.20 11.31
C ASN A 204 1.61 -29.93 10.67
N LEU A 205 1.59 -29.03 9.67
CA LEU A 205 0.38 -28.76 8.89
C LEU A 205 -0.07 -30.01 8.11
N PRO A 206 -1.38 -30.25 8.00
CA PRO A 206 -1.93 -31.22 7.05
C PRO A 206 -1.39 -30.98 5.63
N GLN A 207 -1.17 -32.07 4.89
CA GLN A 207 -0.53 -32.00 3.58
C GLN A 207 -1.30 -31.11 2.59
N ASP A 208 -2.63 -31.12 2.67
CA ASP A 208 -3.54 -30.29 1.87
C ASP A 208 -3.48 -28.79 2.21
N LEU A 209 -3.03 -28.43 3.41
CA LEU A 209 -2.91 -27.04 3.86
C LEU A 209 -1.49 -26.47 3.75
N ASN A 210 -0.49 -27.33 3.52
CA ASN A 210 0.92 -26.93 3.61
C ASN A 210 1.26 -25.79 2.64
N LEU A 211 0.90 -25.92 1.36
CA LEU A 211 1.16 -24.89 0.36
C LEU A 211 0.36 -23.61 0.65
N THR A 212 -0.94 -23.73 0.85
CA THR A 212 -1.83 -22.58 1.12
C THR A 212 -1.37 -21.77 2.32
N CYS A 213 -1.09 -22.44 3.45
CA CYS A 213 -0.62 -21.76 4.65
C CYS A 213 0.76 -21.13 4.46
N SER A 214 1.67 -21.79 3.74
CA SER A 214 2.99 -21.24 3.43
C SER A 214 2.87 -19.95 2.61
N LEU A 215 2.01 -19.92 1.60
CA LEU A 215 1.76 -18.73 0.80
C LEU A 215 1.08 -17.61 1.59
N LEU A 216 0.09 -17.94 2.44
CA LEU A 216 -0.63 -16.95 3.26
C LEU A 216 0.24 -16.21 4.28
N VAL A 217 1.33 -16.82 4.76
CA VAL A 217 2.26 -16.18 5.71
C VAL A 217 3.48 -15.55 5.02
N SER A 218 3.63 -15.76 3.71
CA SER A 218 4.76 -15.25 2.93
C SER A 218 4.57 -13.78 2.60
N ASN A 219 5.66 -13.00 2.63
CA ASN A 219 5.69 -11.64 2.10
C ASN A 219 5.82 -11.63 0.57
N GLU A 220 5.76 -10.44 -0.03
CA GLU A 220 5.83 -10.27 -1.49
C GLU A 220 7.14 -10.78 -2.09
N VAL A 221 8.26 -10.67 -1.37
CA VAL A 221 9.57 -11.15 -1.83
C VAL A 221 9.62 -12.68 -1.83
N GLU A 222 9.09 -13.30 -0.78
CA GLU A 222 8.99 -14.76 -0.64
C GLU A 222 8.05 -15.35 -1.70
N ILE A 223 6.90 -14.71 -1.94
CA ILE A 223 5.95 -15.11 -3.00
C ILE A 223 6.58 -14.95 -4.38
N SER A 224 7.26 -13.84 -4.67
CA SER A 224 7.89 -13.63 -5.98
C SER A 224 8.91 -14.72 -6.28
N ARG A 225 9.79 -15.04 -5.32
CA ARG A 225 10.76 -16.15 -5.46
C ARG A 225 10.11 -17.51 -5.66
N TYR A 226 8.97 -17.75 -4.99
CA TYR A 226 8.20 -18.98 -5.20
C TYR A 226 7.67 -19.05 -6.63
N ILE A 227 7.07 -17.97 -7.13
CA ILE A 227 6.53 -17.90 -8.49
C ILE A 227 7.63 -18.07 -9.53
N ASP A 228 8.77 -17.38 -9.38
CA ASP A 228 9.91 -17.49 -10.31
C ASP A 228 10.39 -18.94 -10.43
N LYS A 229 10.45 -19.64 -9.29
CA LYS A 229 10.88 -21.04 -9.23
C LYS A 229 9.87 -22.00 -9.89
N GLU A 230 8.58 -21.78 -9.69
CA GLU A 230 7.53 -22.67 -10.22
C GLU A 230 7.22 -22.41 -11.70
N LEU A 231 7.37 -21.17 -12.17
CA LEU A 231 7.02 -20.77 -13.54
C LEU A 231 8.21 -20.69 -14.50
N ASN A 232 9.45 -20.93 -14.04
CA ASN A 232 10.67 -20.91 -14.87
C ASN A 232 10.83 -19.63 -15.71
N PHE A 233 10.62 -18.46 -15.10
CA PHE A 233 10.98 -17.18 -15.73
C PHE A 233 12.47 -16.86 -15.59
#